data_AF-A0A514JYS7-F1
#
_entry.id   AF-A0A514JYS7-F1
#
_cell.length_a   1.000
_cell.length_b   1.000
_cell.length_c   1.000
_cell.angle_alpha   90.00
_cell.angle_beta   90.00
_cell.angle_gamma   90.00
#
_symmetry.space_group_name_H-M   'P 1'
#
loop_
_entity.id
_entity.type
_entity.pdbx_description
1 polymer ?
#
loop_
_entity_poly.entity_id
_entity_poly.type
_entity_poly.pdbx_seq_one_letter_code
_entity_poly.pdbx_strand_id
1 'polypeptide(L)'
;MARRPTPPPFPGIVVHQPLRERHCADCRRGPLPLLVMENGAPRCLDCADLGHLVLLPRGDTALTRRSREESALSAVVVRFNRRKGRYERQGVLVEEEALARAERRCLADAEARRRRRARDARRRAAEDERFAEAFAAEIRRLFPGCPEERARAVAAHASVRGSGRVGRSAAGRALSERAVTSAVVASVRHLDTPYDRLLMSGVPRHEARRRIAAAVQTVLSSWSEGGLGSTG
;
A
#
# COMPACT_ATOMS: atom_id res chain seq x y z
N MET A 1 30.45 -8.90 -12.86
CA MET A 1 30.43 -7.87 -11.79
C MET A 1 28.98 -7.53 -11.46
N ALA A 2 28.50 -7.86 -10.26
CA ALA A 2 27.12 -7.53 -9.87
C ALA A 2 26.98 -5.99 -9.74
N ARG A 3 26.04 -5.40 -10.50
CA ARG A 3 25.69 -3.97 -10.39
C ARG A 3 25.46 -3.63 -8.92
N ARG A 4 26.23 -2.67 -8.38
CA ARG A 4 25.99 -2.13 -7.04
C ARG A 4 24.57 -1.54 -7.03
N PRO A 5 23.67 -2.00 -6.15
CA PRO A 5 22.32 -1.44 -6.09
C PRO A 5 22.41 0.06 -5.76
N THR A 6 21.67 0.87 -6.52
CA THR A 6 21.57 2.33 -6.31
C THR A 6 21.18 2.61 -4.87
N PRO A 7 21.92 3.48 -4.15
CA PRO A 7 21.55 3.85 -2.80
C PRO A 7 20.15 4.49 -2.80
N PRO A 8 19.31 4.20 -1.81
CA PRO A 8 17.98 4.78 -1.73
C PRO A 8 18.07 6.31 -1.56
N PRO A 9 17.12 7.08 -2.12
CA PRO A 9 17.10 8.54 -2.05
C PRO A 9 16.62 9.00 -0.67
N PHE A 10 17.41 8.74 0.37
CA PHE A 10 17.18 9.33 1.68
C PHE A 10 18.07 10.57 1.80
N PRO A 11 17.51 11.76 2.07
CA PRO A 11 18.34 12.89 2.49
C PRO A 11 18.98 12.52 3.85
N GLY A 12 20.30 12.45 3.92
CA GLY A 12 21.07 12.16 5.13
C GLY A 12 21.94 10.90 5.07
N ILE A 13 22.53 10.55 6.22
CA ILE A 13 23.48 9.44 6.36
C ILE A 13 22.76 8.10 6.22
N VAL A 14 23.36 7.17 5.46
CA VAL A 14 22.84 5.81 5.25
C VAL A 14 23.80 4.78 5.83
N VAL A 15 23.27 3.92 6.69
CA VAL A 15 23.98 2.82 7.32
C VAL A 15 23.45 1.51 6.75
N HIS A 16 24.36 0.61 6.39
CA HIS A 16 24.05 -0.67 5.77
C HIS A 16 24.21 -1.80 6.78
N GLN A 17 23.21 -2.69 6.85
CA GLN A 17 23.36 -4.04 7.37
C GLN A 17 23.93 -4.93 6.26
N PRO A 18 25.20 -5.37 6.35
CA PRO A 18 25.81 -6.14 5.28
C PRO A 18 25.24 -7.56 5.23
N LEU A 19 25.21 -8.15 4.02
CA LEU A 19 24.78 -9.54 3.81
C LEU A 19 25.92 -10.56 3.94
N ARG A 20 27.16 -10.08 4.01
CA ARG A 20 28.39 -10.86 4.12
C ARG A 20 29.27 -10.18 5.16
N GLU A 21 30.20 -10.93 5.73
CA GLU A 21 31.19 -10.38 6.64
C GLU A 21 31.98 -9.24 5.99
N ARG A 22 32.13 -8.15 6.74
CA ARG A 22 32.86 -6.94 6.34
C ARG A 22 33.66 -6.47 7.53
N HIS A 23 34.85 -5.96 7.27
CA HIS A 23 35.72 -5.35 8.27
C HIS A 23 35.83 -3.85 7.98
N CYS A 24 36.02 -3.05 9.02
CA CYS A 24 36.28 -1.63 8.88
C CYS A 24 37.59 -1.42 8.12
N ALA A 25 37.58 -0.57 7.10
CA ALA A 25 38.80 -0.26 6.35
C ALA A 25 39.79 0.64 7.12
N ASP A 26 39.41 1.16 8.29
CA ASP A 26 40.25 2.02 9.12
C ASP A 26 40.82 1.21 10.29
N CYS A 27 40.01 0.95 11.32
CA CYS A 27 40.44 0.23 12.52
C CYS A 27 40.57 -1.30 12.34
N ARG A 28 40.26 -1.84 11.16
CA ARG A 28 40.30 -3.28 10.82
C ARG A 28 39.41 -4.21 11.65
N ARG A 29 38.57 -3.67 12.55
CA ARG A 29 37.62 -4.45 13.36
C ARG A 29 36.48 -5.02 12.51
N GLY A 30 35.96 -6.17 12.92
CA GLY A 30 34.82 -6.84 12.30
C GLY A 30 34.61 -8.25 12.87
N PRO A 31 33.61 -9.00 12.37
CA PRO A 31 32.66 -8.59 11.33
C PRO A 31 31.70 -7.47 11.78
N LEU A 32 31.47 -6.50 10.91
CA LEU A 32 30.62 -5.33 11.22
C LEU A 32 29.13 -5.69 11.09
N PRO A 33 28.31 -5.53 12.16
CA PRO A 33 26.86 -5.69 12.06
C PRO A 33 26.19 -4.53 11.32
N LEU A 34 26.81 -3.35 11.37
CA LEU A 34 26.40 -2.11 10.71
C LEU A 34 27.64 -1.41 10.16
N LEU A 35 27.54 -0.83 8.97
CA LEU A 35 28.62 -0.06 8.36
C LEU A 35 28.11 1.15 7.58
N VAL A 36 28.95 2.17 7.47
CA VAL A 36 28.76 3.29 6.55
C VAL A 36 29.70 3.08 5.35
N MET A 37 29.23 3.48 4.17
CA MET A 37 30.10 3.54 2.99
C MET A 37 30.65 4.95 2.85
N GLU A 38 31.93 5.13 3.16
CA GLU A 38 32.64 6.42 3.00
C GLU A 38 33.73 6.27 1.95
N ASN A 39 33.74 7.16 0.96
CA ASN A 39 34.70 7.12 -0.16
C ASN A 39 34.81 5.73 -0.81
N GLY A 40 33.70 4.98 -0.86
CA GLY A 40 33.65 3.63 -1.43
C GLY A 40 34.16 2.50 -0.53
N ALA A 41 34.64 2.80 0.67
CA ALA A 41 35.15 1.85 1.67
C ALA A 41 34.19 1.71 2.87
N PRO A 42 34.12 0.51 3.49
CA PRO A 42 33.30 0.30 4.70
C PRO A 42 33.97 0.89 5.94
N ARG A 43 33.22 1.67 6.74
CA ARG A 43 33.61 2.12 8.09
C ARG A 43 32.67 1.54 9.14
N CYS A 44 33.21 1.20 10.31
CA CYS A 44 32.37 0.91 11.48
C CYS A 44 31.70 2.18 11.98
N LEU A 45 30.72 2.04 12.87
CA LEU A 45 30.01 3.21 13.41
C LEU A 45 30.93 4.14 14.19
N ASP A 46 31.90 3.59 14.94
CA ASP A 46 32.85 4.42 15.72
C ASP A 46 33.76 5.26 14.81
N CYS A 47 34.37 4.65 13.78
CA CYS A 47 35.21 5.36 12.81
C CYS A 47 34.44 6.35 11.93
N ALA A 48 33.11 6.27 11.91
CA ALA A 48 32.23 7.18 11.19
C ALA A 48 31.54 8.19 12.13
N ASP A 49 31.98 8.29 13.39
CA ASP A 49 31.42 9.15 14.44
C ASP A 49 29.91 8.92 14.72
N LEU A 50 29.41 7.72 14.46
CA LEU A 50 28.02 7.28 14.74
C LEU A 50 27.93 6.27 15.89
N GLY A 51 29.05 5.91 16.53
CA GLY A 51 29.10 4.88 17.57
C GLY A 51 28.24 5.18 18.80
N HIS A 52 27.95 6.47 19.05
CA HIS A 52 27.12 6.94 20.16
C HIS A 52 25.61 6.87 19.85
N LEU A 53 25.21 6.51 18.62
CA LEU A 53 23.81 6.42 18.25
C LEU A 53 23.24 5.03 18.53
N VAL A 54 22.00 4.99 19.00
CA VAL A 54 21.26 3.76 19.27
C VAL A 54 20.35 3.40 18.10
N LEU A 55 20.24 2.10 17.81
CA LEU A 55 19.35 1.61 16.76
C LEU A 55 17.91 1.51 17.25
N LEU A 56 17.04 2.33 16.67
CA LEU A 56 15.60 2.15 16.73
C LEU A 56 15.13 1.30 15.52
N PRO A 57 14.64 0.07 15.73
CA PRO A 57 14.09 -0.75 14.65
C PRO A 57 12.84 -0.12 14.04
N ARG A 58 12.54 -0.48 12.79
CA ARG A 58 11.28 -0.08 12.13
C ARG A 58 10.07 -0.66 12.88
N GLY A 59 8.96 0.09 12.93
CA GLY A 59 7.70 -0.41 13.47
C GLY A 59 6.75 0.72 13.83
N ASP A 60 6.99 1.37 14.98
CA ASP A 60 6.20 2.53 15.39
C ASP A 60 6.64 3.76 14.60
N THR A 61 5.76 4.19 13.68
CA THR A 61 6.00 5.36 12.82
C THR A 61 6.03 6.66 13.62
N ALA A 62 5.24 6.78 14.69
CA ALA A 62 5.24 7.96 15.55
C ALA A 62 6.55 8.06 16.34
N LEU A 63 6.98 6.95 16.94
CA LEU A 63 8.25 6.89 17.66
C LEU A 63 9.43 7.18 16.72
N THR A 64 9.49 6.49 15.59
CA THR A 64 10.55 6.68 14.58
C THR A 64 10.66 8.12 14.09
N ARG A 65 9.51 8.77 13.85
CA ARG A 65 9.47 10.17 13.42
C ARG A 65 9.95 11.10 14.53
N ARG A 66 9.44 10.93 15.75
CA ARG A 66 9.78 11.78 16.90
C ARG A 66 11.24 11.66 17.30
N SER A 67 11.76 10.44 17.39
CA SER A 67 13.19 10.23 17.71
C SER A 67 14.08 10.92 16.69
N ARG A 68 13.74 10.90 15.39
CA ARG A 68 14.47 11.64 14.36
C ARG A 68 14.34 13.16 14.48
N GLU A 69 13.16 13.67 14.83
CA GLU A 69 12.93 15.11 15.03
C GLU A 69 13.67 15.63 16.26
N GLU A 70 13.81 14.81 17.30
CA GLU A 70 14.42 15.18 18.58
C GLU A 70 15.92 14.88 18.66
N SER A 71 16.49 14.21 17.66
CA SER A 71 17.94 13.97 17.52
C SER A 71 18.59 15.04 16.64
N ALA A 72 19.75 15.52 17.06
CA ALA A 72 20.59 16.37 16.22
C ALA A 72 21.25 15.57 15.07
N LEU A 73 21.66 14.32 15.36
CA LEU A 73 22.26 13.40 14.39
C LEU A 73 21.39 12.14 14.22
N SER A 74 21.14 11.73 12.99
CA SER A 74 20.44 10.47 12.71
C SER A 74 20.88 9.84 11.38
N ALA A 75 20.81 8.51 11.32
CA ALA A 75 21.18 7.75 10.11
C ALA A 75 20.16 6.65 9.77
N VAL A 76 19.77 6.53 8.51
CA VAL A 76 18.82 5.49 8.08
C VAL A 76 19.53 4.16 7.96
N VAL A 77 19.02 3.13 8.65
CA VAL A 77 19.54 1.77 8.50
C VAL A 77 18.79 1.01 7.41
N VAL A 78 19.54 0.45 6.46
CA VAL A 78 19.01 -0.31 5.33
C VAL A 78 19.64 -1.69 5.21
N ARG A 79 18.90 -2.64 4.64
CA ARG A 79 19.39 -3.98 4.30
C ARG A 79 18.97 -4.35 2.90
N PHE A 80 19.85 -4.97 2.14
CA PHE A 80 19.51 -5.43 0.79
C PHE A 80 18.61 -6.67 0.84
N ASN A 81 17.43 -6.58 0.23
CA ASN A 81 16.52 -7.70 0.06
C ASN A 81 16.82 -8.40 -1.27
N ARG A 82 17.48 -9.56 -1.22
CA ARG A 82 17.88 -10.33 -2.42
C ARG A 82 16.69 -10.72 -3.29
N ARG A 83 15.57 -11.14 -2.67
CA ARG A 83 14.37 -11.59 -3.39
C ARG A 83 13.73 -10.46 -4.18
N LYS A 84 13.77 -9.23 -3.67
CA LYS A 84 13.15 -8.05 -4.29
C LYS A 84 14.13 -7.16 -5.05
N GLY A 85 15.42 -7.50 -5.06
CA GLY A 85 16.47 -6.76 -5.76
C GLY A 85 16.65 -5.30 -5.30
N ARG A 86 16.29 -4.97 -4.05
CA ARG A 86 16.31 -3.58 -3.56
C ARG A 86 16.68 -3.47 -2.08
N TYR A 87 17.14 -2.30 -1.67
CA TYR A 87 17.30 -1.97 -0.24
C TYR A 87 15.94 -1.76 0.42
N GLU A 88 15.79 -2.31 1.62
CA GLU A 88 14.65 -2.07 2.49
C GLU A 88 15.12 -1.43 3.79
N ARG A 89 14.42 -0.40 4.24
CA ARG A 89 14.67 0.25 5.52
C ARG A 89 14.42 -0.74 6.67
N GLN A 90 15.36 -0.80 7.59
CA GLN A 90 15.33 -1.65 8.79
C GLN A 90 15.12 -0.85 10.07
N GLY A 91 15.49 0.42 10.07
CA GLY A 91 15.37 1.27 11.26
C GLY A 91 16.00 2.63 11.05
N VAL A 92 16.37 3.26 12.16
CA VAL A 92 17.13 4.51 12.21
C VAL A 92 18.06 4.49 13.42
N LEU A 93 19.28 4.98 13.25
CA LEU A 93 20.18 5.34 14.35
C LEU A 93 19.83 6.76 14.81
N VAL A 94 19.65 6.94 16.11
CA VAL A 94 19.26 8.20 16.76
C VAL A 94 20.00 8.34 18.09
N GLU A 95 20.06 9.55 18.64
CA GLU A 95 20.63 9.78 19.96
C GLU A 95 19.76 9.12 21.05
N GLU A 96 20.39 8.53 22.06
CA GLU A 96 19.70 7.82 23.13
C GLU A 96 18.72 8.73 23.90
N GLU A 97 19.15 9.94 24.23
CA GLU A 97 18.30 10.89 24.95
C GLU A 97 17.07 11.32 24.11
N ALA A 98 17.26 11.49 22.81
CA ALA A 98 16.19 11.81 21.87
C ALA A 98 15.19 10.65 21.74
N LEU A 99 15.67 9.41 21.73
CA LEU A 99 14.81 8.24 21.80
C LEU A 99 13.99 8.24 23.10
N ALA A 100 14.63 8.44 24.25
CA ALA A 100 13.95 8.45 25.55
C ALA A 100 12.90 9.57 25.67
N ARG A 101 13.19 10.78 25.17
CA ARG A 101 12.20 11.89 25.09
C ARG A 101 11.02 11.53 24.18
N ALA A 102 11.31 10.97 23.00
CA ALA A 102 10.29 10.53 22.06
C ALA A 102 9.38 9.42 22.64
N GLU A 103 9.93 8.46 23.39
CA GLU A 103 9.20 7.41 24.07
C GLU A 103 8.23 7.98 25.12
N ARG A 104 8.71 8.87 26.01
CA ARG A 104 7.86 9.55 27.00
C ARG A 104 6.69 10.27 26.33
N ARG A 105 6.97 10.98 25.24
CA ARG A 105 5.95 11.70 24.47
C ARG A 105 4.96 10.76 23.77
N CYS A 106 5.43 9.61 23.27
CA CYS A 106 4.61 8.56 22.67
C CYS A 106 3.68 7.87 23.69
N LEU A 107 4.15 7.67 24.91
CA LEU A 107 3.34 7.14 26.01
C LEU A 107 2.29 8.16 26.44
N ALA A 108 2.68 9.43 26.63
CA ALA A 108 1.78 10.50 27.06
C ALA A 108 0.56 10.69 26.15
N ASP A 109 0.73 10.51 24.83
CA ASP A 109 -0.36 10.69 23.86
C ASP A 109 -0.94 9.39 23.28
N ALA A 110 -0.53 8.23 23.80
CA ALA A 110 -0.91 6.92 23.27
C ALA A 110 -2.44 6.74 23.21
N GLU A 111 -3.13 7.04 24.31
CA GLU A 111 -4.58 6.87 24.41
C GLU A 111 -5.32 7.90 23.56
N ALA A 112 -4.88 9.16 23.52
CA ALA A 112 -5.44 10.17 22.63
C ALA A 112 -5.34 9.75 21.16
N ARG A 113 -4.18 9.22 20.74
CA ARG A 113 -3.97 8.68 19.39
C ARG A 113 -4.86 7.46 19.13
N ARG A 114 -4.99 6.55 20.10
CA ARG A 114 -5.87 5.37 19.99
C ARG A 114 -7.33 5.79 19.78
N ARG A 115 -7.85 6.71 20.59
CA ARG A 115 -9.21 7.23 20.46
C ARG A 115 -9.43 7.94 19.13
N ARG A 116 -8.47 8.76 18.69
CA ARG A 116 -8.53 9.43 17.37
C ARG A 116 -8.59 8.40 16.24
N ARG A 117 -7.73 7.37 16.26
CA ARG A 117 -7.74 6.28 15.26
C ARG A 117 -9.08 5.55 15.24
N ALA A 118 -9.67 5.27 16.41
CA ALA A 118 -10.97 4.62 16.50
C ALA A 118 -12.09 5.49 15.91
N ARG A 119 -12.12 6.80 16.24
CA ARG A 119 -13.09 7.74 15.65
C ARG A 119 -12.91 7.88 14.14
N ASP A 120 -11.66 8.01 13.68
CA ASP A 120 -11.36 8.10 12.25
C ASP A 120 -11.73 6.81 11.51
N ALA A 121 -11.56 5.63 12.12
CA ALA A 121 -11.98 4.35 11.56
C ALA A 121 -13.52 4.29 11.43
N ARG A 122 -14.26 4.70 12.47
CA ARG A 122 -15.73 4.78 12.42
C ARG A 122 -16.21 5.75 11.35
N ARG A 123 -15.63 6.95 11.28
CA ARG A 123 -15.99 7.95 10.26
C ARG A 123 -15.77 7.40 8.85
N ARG A 124 -14.63 6.73 8.63
CA ARG A 124 -14.29 6.10 7.35
C ARG A 124 -15.23 4.95 6.97
N ALA A 125 -15.65 4.14 7.93
CA ALA A 125 -16.63 3.08 7.69
C ALA A 125 -17.96 3.68 7.22
N ALA A 126 -18.45 4.71 7.92
CA ALA A 126 -19.67 5.41 7.53
C ALA A 126 -19.56 6.12 6.16
N GLU A 127 -18.38 6.68 5.83
CA GLU A 127 -18.11 7.20 4.48
C GLU A 127 -18.15 6.11 3.40
N ASP A 128 -17.61 4.93 3.70
CA ASP A 128 -17.58 3.80 2.77
C ASP A 128 -18.99 3.22 2.55
N GLU A 129 -19.81 3.15 3.59
CA GLU A 129 -21.23 2.77 3.51
C GLU A 129 -22.02 3.73 2.63
N ARG A 130 -21.94 5.05 2.90
CA ARG A 130 -22.59 6.08 2.06
C ARG A 130 -22.14 6.03 0.62
N PHE A 131 -20.84 5.81 0.38
CA PHE A 131 -20.32 5.67 -0.97
C PHE A 131 -20.88 4.41 -1.66
N ALA A 132 -20.95 3.27 -0.97
CA ALA A 132 -21.54 2.05 -1.51
C ALA A 132 -23.03 2.22 -1.84
N GLU A 133 -23.80 2.88 -0.98
CA GLU A 133 -25.21 3.18 -1.24
C GLU A 133 -25.39 4.05 -2.48
N ALA A 134 -24.63 5.15 -2.58
CA ALA A 134 -24.68 6.06 -3.73
C ALA A 134 -24.23 5.36 -5.03
N PHE A 135 -23.19 4.53 -4.97
CA PHE A 135 -22.72 3.75 -6.11
C PHE A 135 -23.77 2.72 -6.57
N ALA A 136 -24.43 2.03 -5.63
CA ALA A 136 -25.49 1.09 -5.95
C ALA A 136 -26.71 1.78 -6.57
N ALA A 137 -27.08 2.97 -6.08
CA ALA A 137 -28.13 3.79 -6.66
C ALA A 137 -27.80 4.20 -8.10
N GLU A 138 -26.55 4.60 -8.36
CA GLU A 138 -26.11 4.97 -9.70
C GLU A 138 -26.07 3.78 -10.66
N ILE A 139 -25.69 2.58 -10.19
CA ILE A 139 -25.84 1.35 -10.98
C ILE A 139 -27.29 1.14 -11.38
N ARG A 140 -28.24 1.23 -10.43
CA ARG A 140 -29.67 1.04 -10.72
C ARG A 140 -30.22 2.11 -11.67
N ARG A 141 -29.67 3.33 -11.63
CA ARG A 141 -30.03 4.39 -12.58
C ARG A 141 -29.57 4.07 -14.01
N LEU A 142 -28.35 3.56 -14.16
CA LEU A 142 -27.75 3.22 -15.47
C LEU A 142 -28.22 1.86 -16.02
N PHE A 143 -28.58 0.94 -15.13
CA PHE A 143 -28.96 -0.44 -15.43
C PHE A 143 -30.23 -0.80 -14.63
N PRO A 144 -31.42 -0.29 -15.02
CA PRO A 144 -32.67 -0.46 -14.28
C PRO A 144 -33.11 -1.92 -14.09
N GLY A 145 -32.74 -2.82 -15.01
CA GLY A 145 -33.00 -4.26 -14.91
C GLY A 145 -31.96 -5.04 -14.08
N CYS A 146 -30.95 -4.36 -13.50
CA CYS A 146 -29.96 -5.02 -12.65
C CYS A 146 -30.57 -5.39 -11.30
N PRO A 147 -30.46 -6.66 -10.83
CA PRO A 147 -30.97 -7.06 -9.52
C PRO A 147 -30.39 -6.21 -8.39
N GLU A 148 -31.22 -5.85 -7.42
CA GLU A 148 -30.79 -4.95 -6.34
C GLU A 148 -29.61 -5.51 -5.54
N GLU A 149 -29.66 -6.79 -5.19
CA GLU A 149 -28.57 -7.48 -4.50
C GLU A 149 -27.28 -7.44 -5.33
N ARG A 150 -27.40 -7.56 -6.66
CA ARG A 150 -26.25 -7.49 -7.56
C ARG A 150 -25.63 -6.09 -7.57
N ALA A 151 -26.44 -5.04 -7.69
CA ALA A 151 -25.96 -3.66 -7.62
C ALA A 151 -25.26 -3.37 -6.28
N ARG A 152 -25.84 -3.83 -5.15
CA ARG A 152 -25.24 -3.71 -3.81
C ARG A 152 -23.91 -4.45 -3.73
N ALA A 153 -23.81 -5.66 -4.26
CA ALA A 153 -22.57 -6.45 -4.27
C ALA A 153 -21.46 -5.77 -5.08
N VAL A 154 -21.77 -5.23 -6.26
CA VAL A 154 -20.81 -4.47 -7.09
C VAL A 154 -20.32 -3.23 -6.34
N ALA A 155 -21.24 -2.47 -5.75
CA ALA A 155 -20.91 -1.27 -4.99
C ALA A 155 -20.04 -1.58 -3.77
N ALA A 156 -20.40 -2.59 -2.97
CA ALA A 156 -19.59 -3.04 -1.85
C ALA A 156 -18.18 -3.43 -2.31
N HIS A 157 -18.07 -4.18 -3.40
CA HIS A 157 -16.78 -4.58 -3.97
C HIS A 157 -15.95 -3.36 -4.45
N ALA A 158 -16.58 -2.38 -5.09
CA ALA A 158 -15.92 -1.16 -5.57
C ALA A 158 -15.44 -0.25 -4.42
N SER A 159 -16.08 -0.34 -3.25
CA SER A 159 -15.84 0.50 -2.07
C SER A 159 -14.65 0.05 -1.20
N VAL A 160 -14.22 -1.21 -1.33
CA VAL A 160 -13.14 -1.80 -0.52
C VAL A 160 -11.82 -1.02 -0.66
N ARG A 161 -11.25 -0.60 0.49
CA ARG A 161 -9.99 0.15 0.57
C ARG A 161 -8.75 -0.68 0.20
N GLY A 162 -7.70 -0.01 -0.28
CA GLY A 162 -6.33 -0.56 -0.36
C GLY A 162 -6.02 -1.47 -1.54
N SER A 163 -6.97 -1.71 -2.45
CA SER A 163 -6.85 -2.67 -3.56
C SER A 163 -6.67 -2.04 -4.95
N GLY A 164 -6.61 -0.71 -5.06
CA GLY A 164 -6.54 0.00 -6.35
C GLY A 164 -7.86 -0.02 -7.16
N ARG A 165 -9.00 -0.29 -6.49
CA ARG A 165 -10.32 -0.38 -7.13
C ARG A 165 -10.92 0.97 -7.52
N VAL A 166 -11.85 0.92 -8.47
CA VAL A 166 -12.46 2.07 -9.15
C VAL A 166 -12.99 3.13 -8.18
N GLY A 167 -13.59 2.73 -7.05
CA GLY A 167 -14.22 3.64 -6.10
C GLY A 167 -13.30 4.69 -5.45
N ARG A 168 -11.97 4.58 -5.62
CA ARG A 168 -11.01 5.60 -5.14
C ARG A 168 -10.33 6.40 -6.26
N SER A 169 -10.59 6.09 -7.52
CA SER A 169 -10.21 6.97 -8.62
C SER A 169 -11.03 8.27 -8.55
N ALA A 170 -10.54 9.36 -9.15
CA ALA A 170 -11.31 10.61 -9.20
C ALA A 170 -12.67 10.38 -9.89
N ALA A 171 -12.67 9.63 -10.99
CA ALA A 171 -13.85 9.22 -11.74
C ALA A 171 -14.82 8.37 -10.91
N GLY A 172 -14.32 7.39 -10.16
CA GLY A 172 -15.16 6.54 -9.31
C GLY A 172 -15.72 7.29 -8.09
N ARG A 173 -14.99 8.25 -7.52
CA ARG A 173 -15.52 9.13 -6.46
C ARG A 173 -16.57 10.12 -6.96
N ALA A 174 -16.43 10.57 -8.20
CA ALA A 174 -17.44 11.38 -8.89
C ALA A 174 -18.62 10.55 -9.41
N LEU A 175 -18.65 9.23 -9.16
CA LEU A 175 -19.65 8.30 -9.69
C LEU A 175 -19.84 8.46 -11.20
N SER A 176 -18.75 8.71 -11.94
CA SER A 176 -18.88 8.92 -13.38
C SER A 176 -19.41 7.67 -14.05
N GLU A 177 -20.28 7.85 -15.04
CA GLU A 177 -20.91 6.75 -15.77
C GLU A 177 -19.89 5.73 -16.27
N ARG A 178 -18.78 6.18 -16.87
CA ARG A 178 -17.70 5.29 -17.32
C ARG A 178 -17.11 4.45 -16.19
N ALA A 179 -16.95 5.02 -15.00
CA ALA A 179 -16.38 4.32 -13.85
C ALA A 179 -17.38 3.29 -13.30
N VAL A 180 -18.65 3.67 -13.18
CA VAL A 180 -19.73 2.79 -12.70
C VAL A 180 -19.92 1.62 -13.67
N THR A 181 -20.07 1.89 -14.97
CA THR A 181 -20.18 0.87 -16.02
C THR A 181 -18.96 -0.05 -16.03
N SER A 182 -17.74 0.48 -15.87
CA SER A 182 -16.53 -0.35 -15.79
C SER A 182 -16.55 -1.33 -14.62
N ALA A 183 -17.10 -0.92 -13.47
CA ALA A 183 -17.24 -1.80 -12.30
C ALA A 183 -18.30 -2.89 -12.54
N VAL A 184 -19.43 -2.55 -13.16
CA VAL A 184 -20.47 -3.51 -13.54
C VAL A 184 -19.92 -4.52 -14.55
N VAL A 185 -19.27 -4.05 -15.63
CA VAL A 185 -18.60 -4.91 -16.63
C VAL A 185 -17.60 -5.86 -15.98
N ALA A 186 -16.81 -5.37 -15.03
CA ALA A 186 -15.87 -6.21 -14.31
C ALA A 186 -16.58 -7.30 -13.51
N SER A 187 -17.66 -6.94 -12.80
CA SER A 187 -18.47 -7.90 -12.05
C SER A 187 -19.09 -8.96 -12.97
N VAL A 188 -19.73 -8.55 -14.07
CA VAL A 188 -20.34 -9.46 -15.04
C VAL A 188 -19.31 -10.44 -15.62
N ARG A 189 -18.15 -9.92 -16.01
CA ARG A 189 -17.04 -10.75 -16.50
C ARG A 189 -16.65 -11.85 -15.52
N HIS A 190 -16.56 -11.57 -14.22
CA HIS A 190 -16.10 -12.56 -13.25
C HIS A 190 -17.20 -13.53 -12.79
N LEU A 191 -18.44 -13.07 -12.72
CA LEU A 191 -19.53 -13.87 -12.11
C LEU A 191 -20.43 -14.55 -13.14
N ASP A 192 -20.60 -13.97 -14.33
CA ASP A 192 -21.58 -14.42 -15.32
C ASP A 192 -20.91 -15.00 -16.57
N THR A 193 -19.58 -15.15 -16.57
CA THR A 193 -18.84 -15.71 -17.70
C THR A 193 -17.74 -16.67 -17.23
N PRO A 194 -17.25 -17.58 -18.09
CA PRO A 194 -16.15 -18.50 -17.75
C PRO A 194 -14.77 -17.81 -17.67
N TYR A 195 -14.71 -16.48 -17.51
CA TYR A 195 -13.46 -15.71 -17.50
C TYR A 195 -12.41 -16.28 -16.55
N ASP A 196 -12.80 -16.57 -15.30
CA ASP A 196 -11.86 -17.08 -14.30
C ASP A 196 -11.34 -18.46 -14.66
N ARG A 197 -12.18 -19.32 -15.26
CA ARG A 197 -11.76 -20.64 -15.78
C ARG A 197 -10.75 -20.49 -16.92
N LEU A 198 -11.00 -19.56 -17.86
CA LEU A 198 -10.07 -19.26 -18.96
C LEU A 198 -8.71 -18.79 -18.44
N LEU A 199 -8.70 -17.94 -17.40
CA LEU A 199 -7.45 -17.49 -16.79
C LEU A 199 -6.69 -18.63 -16.11
N MET A 200 -7.41 -19.50 -15.39
CA MET A 200 -6.82 -20.67 -14.73
C MET A 200 -6.30 -21.70 -15.72
N SER A 201 -6.90 -21.79 -16.92
CA SER A 201 -6.40 -22.64 -18.01
C SER A 201 -5.27 -21.98 -18.83
N GLY A 202 -4.70 -20.86 -18.36
CA GLY A 202 -3.55 -20.20 -18.98
C GLY A 202 -3.87 -19.27 -20.16
N VAL A 203 -5.15 -19.00 -20.45
CA VAL A 203 -5.52 -18.08 -21.55
C VAL A 203 -5.11 -16.64 -21.19
N PRO A 204 -4.39 -15.93 -22.09
CA PRO A 204 -4.02 -14.55 -21.86
C PRO A 204 -5.23 -13.63 -21.63
N ARG A 205 -5.09 -12.61 -20.77
CA ARG A 205 -6.20 -11.74 -20.36
C ARG A 205 -6.91 -11.04 -21.50
N HIS A 206 -6.17 -10.58 -22.50
CA HIS A 206 -6.72 -9.88 -23.65
C HIS A 206 -7.61 -10.82 -24.48
N GLU A 207 -7.17 -12.07 -24.67
CA GLU A 207 -7.89 -13.10 -25.39
C GLU A 207 -9.11 -13.58 -24.61
N ALA A 208 -8.96 -13.85 -23.31
CA ALA A 208 -10.08 -14.22 -22.45
C ALA A 208 -11.18 -13.15 -22.46
N ARG A 209 -10.80 -11.85 -22.42
CA ARG A 209 -11.75 -10.73 -22.55
C ARG A 209 -12.45 -10.69 -23.90
N ARG A 210 -11.72 -10.93 -25.00
CA ARG A 210 -12.29 -11.01 -26.35
C ARG A 210 -13.31 -12.13 -26.46
N ARG A 211 -13.01 -13.33 -25.93
CA ARG A 211 -13.91 -14.50 -25.98
C ARG A 211 -15.22 -14.28 -25.24
N ILE A 212 -15.21 -13.60 -24.10
CA ILE A 212 -16.41 -13.38 -23.29
C ILE A 212 -17.18 -12.09 -23.67
N ALA A 213 -16.65 -11.27 -24.59
CA ALA A 213 -17.17 -9.92 -24.84
C ALA A 213 -18.66 -9.92 -25.20
N ALA A 214 -19.08 -10.84 -26.07
CA ALA A 214 -20.48 -10.99 -26.46
C ALA A 214 -21.37 -11.36 -25.26
N ALA A 215 -20.95 -12.36 -24.44
CA ALA A 215 -21.70 -12.78 -23.26
C ALA A 215 -21.86 -11.64 -22.23
N VAL A 216 -20.79 -10.86 -22.01
CA VAL A 216 -20.87 -9.67 -21.15
C VAL A 216 -21.86 -8.65 -21.72
N GLN A 217 -21.81 -8.38 -23.03
CA GLN A 217 -22.72 -7.42 -23.66
C GLN A 217 -24.18 -7.85 -23.56
N THR A 218 -24.48 -9.14 -23.74
CA THR A 218 -25.84 -9.69 -23.59
C THR A 218 -26.42 -9.41 -22.21
N VAL A 219 -25.64 -9.65 -21.14
CA VAL A 219 -26.08 -9.37 -19.76
C VAL A 219 -26.31 -7.87 -19.56
N LEU A 220 -25.38 -7.03 -20.00
CA LEU A 220 -25.49 -5.57 -19.83
C LEU A 220 -26.71 -5.00 -20.56
N SER A 221 -26.95 -5.42 -21.81
CA SER A 221 -28.12 -5.00 -22.59
C SER A 221 -29.43 -5.38 -21.88
N SER A 222 -29.52 -6.61 -21.35
CA SER A 222 -30.71 -7.04 -20.61
C SER A 222 -31.01 -6.16 -19.37
N TRP A 223 -29.96 -5.65 -18.71
CA TRP A 223 -30.14 -4.77 -17.56
C TRP A 223 -30.38 -3.30 -17.94
N SER A 224 -29.95 -2.86 -19.12
CA SER A 224 -30.23 -1.51 -19.61
C SER A 224 -31.68 -1.38 -20.13
N GLU A 225 -32.26 -2.44 -20.68
CA GLU A 225 -33.59 -2.44 -21.31
C GLU A 225 -34.75 -2.78 -20.35
N GLY A 226 -34.46 -3.36 -19.18
CA GLY A 226 -35.44 -3.90 -18.21
C GLY A 226 -36.41 -2.91 -17.54
N GLY A 227 -36.51 -1.66 -18.00
CA GLY A 227 -37.45 -0.66 -17.47
C GLY A 227 -38.87 -0.69 -18.08
N LEU A 228 -39.14 -1.52 -19.09
CA LEU A 228 -40.39 -1.51 -19.85
C LEU A 228 -41.22 -2.80 -19.77
N GLY A 229 -40.86 -3.77 -18.90
CA GLY A 229 -41.35 -5.14 -18.98
C GLY A 229 -42.15 -5.69 -17.80
N SER A 230 -42.73 -4.86 -16.91
CA SER A 230 -43.57 -5.37 -15.81
C SER A 230 -44.72 -4.43 -15.43
N THR A 231 -45.69 -4.35 -16.34
CA THR A 231 -47.11 -4.14 -16.00
C THR A 231 -47.91 -5.04 -16.93
N GLY A 232 -48.13 -6.27 -16.49
CA GLY A 232 -49.10 -7.20 -17.04
C GLY A 232 -50.05 -7.59 -15.92
#